data_AF-A0A7Y7D8K8-F1
#
_entry.id   AF-A0A7Y7D8K8-F1
#
_cell.length_a   1.000
_cell.length_b   1.000
_cell.length_c   1.000
_cell.angle_alpha   90.00
_cell.angle_beta   90.00
_cell.angle_gamma   90.00
#
_symmetry.space_group_name_H-M   'P 1'
#
loop_
_entity.id
_entity.type
_entity.pdbx_description
1 polymer ?
#
loop_
_entity_poly.entity_id
_entity_poly.type
_entity_poly.pdbx_seq_one_letter_code
_entity_poly.pdbx_strand_id
1 'polypeptide(L)'
;MERLNEQQWRERFETARAGFESLRQLATASIDQEIETDAAMLSWARQLQSLDLAHLDTDPAFAEPLLRQLLVMNEELVRLFSARREAIAKAHSQQKKTQKGIDAYRNV
;
A
#
# COMPACT_ATOMS: atom_id res chain seq x y z
N MET A 1 28.44 -3.11 -3.69
CA MET A 1 27.30 -2.36 -3.15
C MET A 1 27.46 -0.93 -3.60
N GLU A 2 26.42 -0.36 -4.21
CA GLU A 2 26.39 1.05 -4.59
C GLU A 2 26.20 1.88 -3.32
N ARG A 3 27.06 2.88 -3.12
CA ARG A 3 26.91 3.84 -2.03
C ARG A 3 26.24 5.09 -2.56
N LEU A 4 25.38 5.69 -1.73
CA LEU A 4 24.51 6.80 -2.08
C LEU A 4 24.93 8.06 -1.34
N ASN A 5 25.00 9.16 -2.07
CA ASN A 5 25.02 10.48 -1.45
C ASN A 5 23.60 10.89 -1.01
N GLU A 6 23.52 11.98 -0.24
CA GLU A 6 22.24 12.50 0.27
C GLU A 6 21.21 12.75 -0.86
N GLN A 7 21.64 13.32 -1.99
CA GLN A 7 20.73 13.64 -3.10
C GLN A 7 20.12 12.36 -3.70
N GLN A 8 20.94 11.36 -3.99
CA GLN A 8 20.49 10.07 -4.54
C GLN A 8 19.54 9.36 -3.57
N TRP A 9 19.81 9.44 -2.26
CA TRP A 9 18.93 8.87 -1.25
C TRP A 9 17.58 9.60 -1.21
N ARG A 10 17.58 10.94 -1.29
CA ARG A 10 16.33 11.74 -1.37
C ARG A 10 15.53 11.45 -2.63
N GLU A 11 16.18 11.22 -3.78
CA GLU A 11 15.51 10.82 -5.02
C GLU A 11 14.82 9.44 -4.88
N ARG A 12 15.47 8.49 -4.20
CA ARG A 12 14.85 7.20 -3.86
C ARG A 12 13.66 7.38 -2.91
N PHE A 13 13.75 8.30 -1.94
CA PHE A 13 12.64 8.63 -1.04
C PHE A 13 11.45 9.20 -1.82
N GLU A 14 11.66 10.11 -2.75
CA GLU A 14 10.59 10.64 -3.60
C GLU A 14 9.95 9.57 -4.48
N THR A 15 10.76 8.63 -4.99
CA THR A 15 10.25 7.47 -5.73
C THR A 15 9.37 6.58 -4.86
N ALA A 16 9.76 6.33 -3.61
CA ALA A 16 8.93 5.64 -2.64
C ALA A 16 7.64 6.43 -2.38
N ARG A 17 7.72 7.75 -2.14
CA ARG A 17 6.54 8.60 -1.91
C ARG A 17 5.51 8.53 -3.05
N ALA A 18 5.96 8.50 -4.30
CA ALA A 18 5.08 8.31 -5.46
C ALA A 18 4.44 6.90 -5.48
N GLY A 19 5.19 5.87 -5.10
CA GLY A 19 4.69 4.51 -4.90
C GLY A 19 3.61 4.44 -3.81
N PHE A 20 3.81 5.14 -2.70
CA PHE A 20 2.82 5.30 -1.63
C PHE A 20 1.51 5.91 -2.13
N GLU A 21 1.56 7.03 -2.86
CA GLU A 21 0.34 7.68 -3.38
C GLU A 21 -0.42 6.77 -4.34
N SER A 22 0.30 6.02 -5.18
CA SER A 22 -0.31 5.03 -6.08
C SER A 22 -1.02 3.94 -5.28
N LEU A 23 -0.37 3.36 -4.27
CA LEU A 23 -0.96 2.35 -3.39
C LEU A 23 -2.15 2.89 -2.59
N ARG A 24 -2.09 4.13 -2.15
CA ARG A 24 -3.18 4.81 -1.44
C ARG A 24 -4.42 4.94 -2.34
N GLN A 25 -4.23 5.38 -3.58
CA GLN A 25 -5.30 5.43 -4.57
C GLN A 25 -5.92 4.05 -4.78
N LEU A 26 -5.09 3.01 -4.99
CA LEU A 26 -5.57 1.63 -5.13
C LEU A 26 -6.35 1.15 -3.90
N ALA A 27 -5.89 1.47 -2.70
CA ALA A 27 -6.57 1.06 -1.48
C ALA A 27 -7.96 1.72 -1.34
N THR A 28 -8.10 2.97 -1.80
CA THR A 28 -9.35 3.76 -1.73
C THR A 28 -10.27 3.65 -2.95
N ALA A 29 -9.83 3.01 -4.03
CA ALA A 29 -10.63 2.82 -5.24
C ALA A 29 -11.92 2.04 -4.96
N SER A 30 -12.90 2.09 -5.88
CA SER A 30 -14.13 1.29 -5.72
C SER A 30 -13.81 -0.20 -5.56
N ILE A 31 -14.61 -0.91 -4.76
CA ILE A 31 -14.48 -2.36 -4.59
C ILE A 31 -14.88 -3.14 -5.85
N ASP A 32 -15.60 -2.50 -6.77
CA ASP A 32 -16.03 -3.09 -8.05
C ASP A 32 -14.91 -3.08 -9.10
N GLN A 33 -13.80 -2.40 -8.83
CA GLN A 33 -12.61 -2.44 -9.67
C GLN A 33 -11.73 -3.62 -9.24
N GLU A 34 -11.43 -4.48 -10.21
CA GLU A 34 -10.39 -5.49 -10.07
C GLU A 34 -9.03 -4.78 -10.04
N ILE A 35 -8.26 -5.00 -8.97
CA ILE A 35 -6.97 -4.34 -8.76
C ILE A 35 -5.93 -5.41 -8.45
N GLU A 36 -4.86 -5.42 -9.23
CA GLU A 36 -3.66 -6.20 -8.93
C GLU A 36 -2.84 -5.50 -7.83
N THR A 37 -3.18 -5.77 -6.57
CA THR A 37 -2.50 -5.19 -5.41
C THR A 37 -1.10 -5.77 -5.17
N ASP A 38 -0.87 -7.01 -5.59
CA ASP A 38 0.35 -7.76 -5.24
C ASP A 38 1.60 -7.18 -5.91
N ALA A 39 1.51 -6.82 -7.18
CA ALA A 39 2.62 -6.21 -7.91
C ALA A 39 3.00 -4.83 -7.32
N ALA A 40 1.99 -4.04 -6.94
CA ALA A 40 2.19 -2.73 -6.34
C ALA A 40 2.81 -2.84 -4.93
N MET A 41 2.34 -3.78 -4.10
CA MET A 41 2.93 -4.03 -2.77
C MET A 41 4.36 -4.56 -2.85
N LEU A 42 4.65 -5.45 -3.80
CA LEU A 42 6.01 -5.95 -4.05
C LEU A 42 6.96 -4.82 -4.48
N SER A 43 6.49 -3.92 -5.35
CA SER A 43 7.24 -2.75 -5.77
C SER A 43 7.57 -1.83 -4.59
N TRP A 44 6.58 -1.53 -3.74
CA TRP A 44 6.77 -0.72 -2.53
C TRP A 44 7.76 -1.35 -1.54
N ALA A 45 7.67 -2.67 -1.30
CA ALA A 45 8.62 -3.36 -0.44
C ALA A 45 10.05 -3.25 -0.94
N ARG A 46 10.27 -3.37 -2.27
CA ARG A 46 11.60 -3.18 -2.88
C ARG A 46 12.09 -1.75 -2.75
N GLN A 47 11.21 -0.76 -2.91
CA GLN A 47 11.56 0.65 -2.74
C GLN A 47 12.00 0.95 -1.31
N LEU A 48 11.30 0.42 -0.30
CA LEU A 48 11.69 0.56 1.10
C LEU A 48 13.06 -0.09 1.39
N GLN A 49 13.32 -1.28 0.84
CA GLN A 49 14.63 -1.94 0.98
C GLN A 49 15.76 -1.14 0.33
N SER A 50 15.47 -0.39 -0.75
CA SER A 50 16.46 0.46 -1.43
C SER A 50 16.89 1.69 -0.61
N LEU A 51 16.15 1.99 0.47
CA LEU A 51 16.36 3.12 1.39
C LEU A 51 17.07 2.70 2.69
N ASP A 52 17.85 1.61 2.63
CA ASP A 52 18.71 1.19 3.73
C ASP A 52 19.83 2.22 4.00
N LEU A 53 20.01 2.57 5.28
CA LEU A 53 21.06 3.46 5.75
C LEU A 53 22.46 2.85 5.55
N ALA A 54 22.57 1.52 5.45
CA ALA A 54 23.83 0.83 5.18
C ALA A 54 24.47 1.23 3.84
N HIS A 55 23.68 1.82 2.93
CA HIS A 55 24.16 2.31 1.63
C HIS A 55 24.54 3.80 1.62
N LEU A 56 24.52 4.50 2.76
CA LEU A 56 24.87 5.93 2.80
C LEU A 56 26.39 6.16 2.88
N ASP A 57 26.88 7.07 2.04
CA ASP A 57 28.25 7.58 2.07
C ASP A 57 28.45 8.83 2.93
N THR A 58 27.35 9.34 3.50
CA THR A 58 27.27 10.62 4.19
C THR A 58 26.65 10.44 5.58
N ASP A 59 26.69 11.50 6.40
CA ASP A 59 26.04 11.50 7.72
C ASP A 59 24.54 11.18 7.58
N PRO A 60 24.03 10.11 8.24
CA PRO A 60 22.64 9.68 8.14
C PRO A 60 21.65 10.60 8.87
N ALA A 61 22.09 11.68 9.54
CA ALA A 61 21.21 12.58 10.30
C ALA A 61 20.00 13.11 9.50
N PHE A 62 20.16 13.34 8.18
CA PHE A 62 19.05 13.80 7.33
C PHE A 62 17.99 12.72 7.07
N ALA A 63 18.36 11.44 7.17
CA ALA A 63 17.53 10.31 6.78
C ALA A 63 16.53 9.91 7.87
N GLU A 64 16.85 10.12 9.15
CA GLU A 64 15.96 9.77 10.27
C GLU A 64 14.55 10.36 10.16
N PRO A 65 14.35 11.69 9.94
CA PRO A 65 13.01 12.24 9.79
C PRO A 65 12.28 11.69 8.56
N LEU A 66 12.99 11.32 7.48
CA LEU A 66 12.42 10.75 6.26
C LEU A 66 12.00 9.29 6.47
N LEU A 67 12.80 8.50 7.19
CA LEU A 67 12.42 7.14 7.59
C LEU A 67 11.18 7.12 8.48
N ARG A 68 11.04 8.09 9.41
CA ARG A 68 9.82 8.26 10.21
C ARG A 68 8.59 8.52 9.33
N GLN A 69 8.72 9.32 8.27
CA GLN A 69 7.64 9.52 7.31
C GLN A 69 7.27 8.23 6.58
N LEU A 70 8.25 7.43 6.16
CA LEU A 70 7.98 6.13 5.51
C LEU A 70 7.25 5.15 6.44
N LEU A 71 7.58 5.15 7.73
CA LEU A 71 6.87 4.34 8.73
C LEU A 71 5.39 4.74 8.81
N VAL A 72 5.11 6.04 8.91
CA VAL A 72 3.73 6.56 8.94
C VAL A 72 2.98 6.22 7.64
N MET A 73 3.62 6.39 6.48
CA MET A 73 3.05 5.99 5.17
C MET A 73 2.71 4.50 5.14
N ASN A 74 3.61 3.65 5.64
CA ASN A 74 3.40 2.21 5.68
C ASN A 74 2.24 1.82 6.61
N GLU A 75 2.15 2.44 7.80
CA GLU A 75 1.03 2.25 8.73
C GLU A 75 -0.31 2.67 8.11
N GLU A 76 -0.34 3.80 7.37
CA GLU A 76 -1.52 4.25 6.64
C GLU A 76 -1.96 3.21 5.60
N LEU A 77 -1.02 2.70 4.78
CA LEU A 77 -1.32 1.68 3.78
C LEU A 77 -1.89 0.40 4.42
N VAL A 78 -1.29 -0.08 5.51
CA VAL A 78 -1.78 -1.25 6.25
C VAL A 78 -3.23 -1.03 6.71
N ARG A 79 -3.54 0.16 7.23
CA ARG A 79 -4.90 0.52 7.65
C ARG A 79 -5.87 0.53 6.48
N LEU A 80 -5.50 1.18 5.37
CA LEU A 80 -6.38 1.33 4.20
C LEU A 80 -6.67 -0.03 3.54
N PHE A 81 -5.65 -0.87 3.33
CA PHE A 81 -5.86 -2.21 2.75
C PHE A 81 -6.63 -3.14 3.68
N SER A 82 -6.50 -2.99 5.00
CA SER A 82 -7.33 -3.75 5.94
C SER A 82 -8.80 -3.33 5.86
N ALA A 83 -9.09 -2.04 5.85
CA ALA A 83 -10.45 -1.51 5.66
C ALA A 83 -11.05 -1.94 4.31
N ARG A 84 -10.25 -1.93 3.23
CA ARG A 84 -10.68 -2.42 1.91
C ARG A 84 -11.08 -3.90 1.95
N ARG A 85 -10.25 -4.76 2.56
CA ARG A 85 -10.55 -6.20 2.71
C ARG A 85 -11.84 -6.43 3.49
N GLU A 86 -12.06 -5.69 4.57
CA GLU A 86 -13.30 -5.76 5.35
C GLU A 86 -14.53 -5.33 4.53
N ALA A 87 -14.42 -4.26 3.75
CA ALA A 87 -15.49 -3.80 2.88
C ALA A 87 -15.85 -4.83 1.81
N ILE A 88 -14.85 -5.46 1.17
CA ILE A 88 -15.03 -6.54 0.20
C ILE A 88 -15.73 -7.75 0.85
N ALA A 89 -15.26 -8.17 2.03
CA ALA A 89 -15.86 -9.29 2.76
C ALA A 89 -17.34 -9.01 3.12
N LYS A 90 -17.64 -7.78 3.55
CA LYS A 90 -19.01 -7.34 3.85
C LYS A 90 -19.89 -7.34 2.60
N ALA A 91 -19.38 -6.86 1.47
CA ALA A 91 -20.09 -6.87 0.20
C ALA A 91 -20.44 -8.29 -0.25
N HIS A 92 -19.47 -9.23 -0.22
CA HIS A 92 -19.73 -10.64 -0.52
C HIS A 92 -20.75 -11.28 0.41
N SER A 93 -20.67 -11.01 1.71
CA SER A 93 -21.67 -11.50 2.68
C SER A 93 -23.08 -10.97 2.36
N GLN A 94 -23.20 -9.69 1.99
CA GLN A 94 -24.48 -9.10 1.63
C GLN A 94 -25.03 -9.71 0.33
N GLN A 95 -24.19 -9.85 -0.69
CA GLN A 95 -24.55 -10.49 -1.95
C GLN A 95 -25.08 -11.92 -1.73
N LYS A 96 -24.40 -12.70 -0.88
CA LYS A 96 -24.83 -14.06 -0.53
C LYS A 96 -26.20 -14.09 0.18
N LYS A 97 -26.48 -13.12 1.05
CA LYS A 97 -27.80 -12.99 1.72
C LYS A 97 -28.89 -12.62 0.73
N THR A 98 -28.64 -11.65 -0.14
CA THR A 98 -29.57 -11.24 -1.19
C THR A 98 -29.90 -12.40 -2.12
N GLN A 99 -28.89 -13.16 -2.56
CA GLN A 99 -29.11 -14.33 -3.43
C GLN A 99 -30.00 -15.38 -2.76
N LYS A 100 -29.76 -15.70 -1.49
CA LYS A 100 -30.61 -16.61 -0.72
C LYS A 100 -32.06 -16.13 -0.62
N GLY A 101 -32.27 -14.82 -0.44
CA GLY A 101 -33.61 -14.24 -0.42
C GLY A 101 -34.33 -14.42 -1.76
N ILE A 102 -33.65 -14.11 -2.87
CA ILE A 102 -34.19 -14.30 -4.23
C ILE A 102 -34.55 -15.77 -4.47
N ASP A 103 -33.66 -16.70 -4.13
CA ASP A 103 -33.90 -18.13 -4.31
C ASP A 103 -35.09 -18.63 -3.46
N ALA A 104 -35.29 -18.07 -2.27
CA ALA A 104 -36.45 -18.38 -1.43
C ALA A 104 -37.77 -17.90 -2.08
N TYR A 105 -37.80 -16.71 -2.66
CA TYR A 105 -39.00 -16.21 -3.37
C TYR A 105 -39.30 -16.93 -4.68
N ARG A 106 -38.28 -17.48 -5.35
CA ARG A 106 -38.45 -18.19 -6.62
C ARG A 106 -38.96 -19.63 -6.47
N ASN A 107 -38.82 -20.20 -5.26
CA ASN A 107 -39.23 -21.57 -4.93
C ASN A 107 -40.57 -21.63 -4.14
N VAL A 108 -41.33 -20.52 -4.10
CA VAL A 108 -42.71 -20.42 -3.58
C VAL A 108 -43.66 -20.25 -4.77
#